data_AF-A0A838XLE3-F1
#
_entry.id   AF-A0A838XLE3-F1
#
_cell.length_a   1.000
_cell.length_b   1.000
_cell.length_c   1.000
_cell.angle_alpha   90.00
_cell.angle_beta   90.00
_cell.angle_gamma   90.00
#
_symmetry.space_group_name_H-M   'P 1'
#
loop_
_entity.id
_entity.type
_entity.pdbx_description
1 polymer ?
#
loop_
_entity_poly.entity_id
_entity_poly.type
_entity_poly.pdbx_seq_one_letter_code
_entity_poly.pdbx_strand_id
1 'polypeptide(L)'
;GNTELSIVIAGARRDLGHLDAALQILESEPLTTKGRADWVTRLRYAYADTLLAAGRKDEAITWFHRVAGTDANKLTDVEERLAALEG
;
A
#
# COMPACT_ATOMS: atom_id res chain seq x y z
N GLY A 1 12.93 -10.68 -0.34
CA GLY A 1 12.19 -11.42 -1.39
C GLY A 1 11.87 -10.48 -2.53
N ASN A 2 11.48 -10.99 -3.70
CA ASN A 2 11.18 -10.17 -4.88
C ASN A 2 10.22 -9.01 -4.58
N THR A 3 9.26 -9.23 -3.70
CA THR A 3 8.27 -8.24 -3.27
C THR A 3 8.84 -6.96 -2.65
N GLU A 4 9.89 -7.05 -1.82
CA GLU A 4 10.48 -5.83 -1.22
C GLU A 4 11.13 -4.96 -2.30
N LEU A 5 11.74 -5.57 -3.31
CA LEU A 5 12.26 -4.84 -4.47
C LEU A 5 11.13 -4.23 -5.30
N SER A 6 10.03 -4.97 -5.52
CA SER A 6 8.83 -4.46 -6.20
C SER A 6 8.23 -3.24 -5.50
N ILE A 7 8.17 -3.23 -4.16
CA ILE A 7 7.72 -2.08 -3.37
C ILE A 7 8.62 -0.85 -3.63
N VAL A 8 9.95 -1.03 -3.62
CA VAL A 8 10.91 0.05 -3.87
C VAL A 8 10.76 0.61 -5.29
N ILE A 9 10.64 -0.26 -6.31
CA ILE A 9 10.48 0.18 -7.70
C ILE A 9 9.14 0.90 -7.90
N ALA A 10 8.06 0.40 -7.29
CA ALA A 10 6.76 1.05 -7.34
C ALA A 10 6.80 2.45 -6.70
N GLY A 11 7.46 2.58 -5.53
CA GLY A 11 7.68 3.88 -4.88
C GLY A 11 8.42 4.86 -5.80
N ALA A 12 9.53 4.44 -6.40
CA ALA A 12 10.29 5.27 -7.32
C ALA A 12 9.46 5.72 -8.54
N ARG A 13 8.61 4.84 -9.08
CA ARG A 13 7.71 5.21 -10.19
C ARG A 13 6.62 6.17 -9.75
N ARG A 14 6.04 5.97 -8.58
CA ARG A 14 5.03 6.86 -8.02
C ARG A 14 5.59 8.27 -7.81
N ASP A 15 6.81 8.37 -7.27
CA ASP A 15 7.46 9.66 -7.04
C ASP A 15 7.78 10.40 -8.36
N LEU A 16 7.95 9.66 -9.46
CA LEU A 16 8.06 10.20 -10.82
C LEU A 16 6.69 10.50 -11.49
N GLY A 17 5.57 10.29 -10.79
CA GLY A 17 4.21 10.45 -11.32
C GLY A 17 3.74 9.32 -12.22
N HIS A 18 4.52 8.23 -12.36
CA HIS A 18 4.15 7.05 -13.14
C HIS A 18 3.24 6.10 -12.34
N LEU A 19 2.07 6.59 -11.94
CA LEU A 19 1.18 5.95 -10.97
C LEU A 19 0.61 4.61 -11.48
N ASP A 20 0.16 4.55 -12.74
CA ASP A 20 -0.37 3.30 -13.33
C ASP A 20 0.69 2.20 -13.36
N ALA A 21 1.93 2.56 -13.69
CA ALA A 21 3.05 1.62 -13.71
C ALA A 21 3.44 1.16 -12.30
N ALA A 22 3.34 2.04 -11.30
CA ALA A 22 3.55 1.68 -9.90
C ALA A 22 2.48 0.70 -9.41
N LEU A 23 1.20 0.96 -9.73
CA LEU A 23 0.09 0.07 -9.40
C LEU A 23 0.26 -1.31 -10.05
N GLN A 24 0.60 -1.35 -11.34
CA GLN A 24 0.81 -2.61 -12.06
C GLN A 24 1.89 -3.49 -11.41
N ILE A 25 2.98 -2.89 -10.91
CA ILE A 25 4.03 -3.63 -10.21
C ILE A 25 3.49 -4.21 -8.90
N LEU A 26 2.78 -3.41 -8.11
CA LEU A 26 2.24 -3.85 -6.82
C LEU A 26 1.14 -4.91 -6.98
N GLU A 27 0.33 -4.82 -8.04
CA GLU A 27 -0.72 -5.79 -8.37
C GLU A 27 -0.17 -7.14 -8.86
N SER A 28 1.07 -7.18 -9.33
CA SER A 28 1.76 -8.42 -9.67
C SER A 28 2.25 -9.21 -8.45
N GLU A 29 2.27 -8.57 -7.28
CA GLU A 29 2.64 -9.18 -6.00
C GLU A 29 1.40 -9.74 -5.27
N PRO A 30 1.55 -10.68 -4.30
CA PRO A 30 0.43 -11.39 -3.69
C PRO A 30 -0.34 -10.56 -2.64
N LEU A 31 -0.98 -9.46 -3.06
CA LEU A 31 -1.72 -8.51 -2.21
C LEU A 31 -2.79 -9.16 -1.31
N THR A 32 -3.45 -10.21 -1.81
CA THR A 32 -4.59 -10.87 -1.15
C THR A 32 -4.20 -12.10 -0.33
N THR A 33 -2.89 -12.35 -0.14
CA THR A 33 -2.43 -13.47 0.70
C THR A 33 -2.98 -13.38 2.13
N LYS A 34 -3.32 -14.53 2.73
CA LYS A 34 -3.79 -14.59 4.12
C LYS A 34 -2.67 -14.41 5.15
N GLY A 35 -1.41 -14.34 4.71
CA GLY A 35 -0.27 -14.13 5.58
C GLY A 35 -0.31 -12.78 6.30
N ARG A 36 0.17 -12.75 7.54
CA ARG A 36 0.34 -11.54 8.36
C ARG A 36 1.82 -11.17 8.53
N ALA A 37 2.66 -11.58 7.60
CA ALA A 37 4.07 -11.23 7.64
C ALA A 37 4.23 -9.73 7.37
N ASP A 38 5.20 -9.09 8.02
CA ASP A 38 5.46 -7.65 7.94
C ASP A 38 5.57 -7.13 6.50
N TRP A 39 6.14 -7.92 5.58
CA TRP A 39 6.26 -7.55 4.17
C TRP A 39 4.90 -7.47 3.47
N VAL A 40 3.89 -8.23 3.91
CA VAL A 40 2.51 -8.15 3.39
C VAL A 40 1.87 -6.83 3.82
N THR A 41 2.07 -6.44 5.07
CA THR A 41 1.60 -5.15 5.61
C THR A 41 2.21 -4.00 4.81
N ARG A 42 3.54 -4.02 4.59
CA ARG A 42 4.24 -3.02 3.76
C ARG A 42 3.76 -3.00 2.31
N LEU A 43 3.55 -4.17 1.69
CA LEU A 43 3.03 -4.26 0.32
C LEU A 43 1.66 -3.61 0.18
N ARG A 44 0.72 -3.94 1.09
CA ARG A 44 -0.64 -3.37 1.08
C ARG A 44 -0.64 -1.88 1.35
N TYR A 45 0.24 -1.42 2.24
CA TYR A 45 0.40 0.01 2.51
C TYR A 45 0.89 0.76 1.28
N ALA A 46 1.95 0.26 0.61
CA ALA A 46 2.45 0.86 -0.62
C ALA A 46 1.37 0.93 -1.72
N TYR A 47 0.52 -0.11 -1.81
CA TYR A 47 -0.60 -0.12 -2.74
C TYR A 47 -1.67 0.91 -2.39
N ALA A 48 -2.09 0.99 -1.12
CA ALA A 48 -3.05 1.99 -0.66
C ALA A 48 -2.57 3.43 -0.91
N ASP A 49 -1.29 3.71 -0.62
CA ASP A 49 -0.71 5.03 -0.83
C ASP A 49 -0.59 5.38 -2.31
N THR A 50 -0.29 4.40 -3.17
CA THR A 50 -0.25 4.60 -4.63
C THR A 50 -1.64 4.83 -5.21
N LEU A 51 -2.67 4.11 -4.71
CA LEU A 51 -4.07 4.36 -5.07
C LEU A 51 -4.49 5.78 -4.70
N LEU A 52 -4.11 6.24 -3.50
CA LEU A 52 -4.41 7.60 -3.05
C LEU A 52 -3.74 8.64 -3.95
N ALA A 53 -2.45 8.46 -4.28
CA ALA A 53 -1.73 9.33 -5.20
C ALA A 53 -2.39 9.37 -6.61
N ALA A 54 -2.99 8.26 -7.04
CA ALA A 54 -3.74 8.16 -8.29
C ALA A 54 -5.16 8.75 -8.22
N GLY A 55 -5.55 9.36 -7.10
CA GLY A 55 -6.89 9.93 -6.90
C GLY A 55 -7.98 8.89 -6.65
N ARG A 56 -7.62 7.61 -6.48
CA ARG A 56 -8.55 6.50 -6.19
C ARG A 56 -8.81 6.39 -4.69
N LYS A 57 -9.35 7.47 -4.09
CA LYS A 57 -9.47 7.65 -2.63
C LYS A 57 -10.25 6.52 -1.94
N ASP A 58 -11.41 6.13 -2.46
CA ASP A 58 -12.27 5.12 -1.82
C ASP A 58 -11.59 3.74 -1.77
N GLU A 59 -10.86 3.40 -2.83
CA GLU A 59 -10.07 2.17 -2.88
C GLU A 59 -8.87 2.23 -1.92
N ALA A 60 -8.19 3.39 -1.86
CA ALA A 60 -7.11 3.61 -0.91
C ALA A 60 -7.58 3.41 0.54
N ILE A 61 -8.72 4.00 0.94
CA ILE A 61 -9.31 3.83 2.26
C ILE A 61 -9.60 2.35 2.54
N THR A 62 -10.19 1.65 1.59
CA THR A 62 -10.45 0.20 1.71
C THR A 62 -9.18 -0.59 1.98
N TRP A 63 -8.07 -0.26 1.31
CA TRP A 63 -6.79 -0.92 1.51
C TRP A 63 -6.09 -0.49 2.80
N PHE A 64 -6.18 0.78 3.20
CA PHE A 64 -5.67 1.23 4.49
C PHE A 64 -6.36 0.51 5.67
N HIS A 65 -7.68 0.30 5.63
CA HIS A 65 -8.36 -0.53 6.65
C HIS A 65 -7.80 -1.96 6.71
N ARG A 66 -7.43 -2.55 5.57
CA ARG A 66 -6.78 -3.87 5.53
C ARG A 66 -5.38 -3.85 6.13
N VAL A 67 -4.63 -2.76 5.93
CA VAL A 67 -3.31 -2.57 6.52
C VAL A 67 -3.44 -2.44 8.03
N ALA A 68 -4.32 -1.57 8.53
CA ALA A 68 -4.59 -1.38 9.95
C ALA A 68 -4.95 -2.70 10.65
N GLY A 69 -5.78 -3.55 10.02
CA GLY A 69 -6.11 -4.87 10.55
C GLY A 69 -4.93 -5.86 10.63
N THR A 70 -3.80 -5.56 9.99
CA THR A 70 -2.59 -6.42 9.98
C THR A 70 -1.36 -5.77 10.59
N ASP A 71 -1.37 -4.47 10.89
CA ASP A 71 -0.21 -3.72 11.36
C ASP A 71 0.01 -3.82 12.88
N ALA A 72 0.06 -5.06 13.39
CA ALA A 72 0.19 -5.33 14.82
C ALA A 72 1.48 -4.75 15.45
N ASN A 73 2.52 -4.59 14.63
CA ASN A 73 3.84 -4.09 15.05
C ASN A 73 4.02 -2.59 14.82
N LYS A 74 2.96 -1.86 14.42
CA LYS A 74 3.00 -0.42 14.11
C LYS A 74 4.13 -0.05 13.15
N LEU A 75 4.25 -0.83 12.08
CA LEU A 75 5.24 -0.63 11.01
C LEU A 75 4.88 0.55 10.12
N THR A 76 3.62 1.01 10.16
CA THR A 76 3.08 2.06 9.32
C THR A 76 2.35 3.11 10.15
N ASP A 77 2.06 4.25 9.53
CA ASP A 77 1.25 5.36 10.06
C ASP A 77 -0.24 5.23 9.66
N VAL A 78 -0.72 4.02 9.36
CA VAL A 78 -2.04 3.81 8.74
C VAL A 78 -3.21 4.39 9.54
N GLU A 79 -3.14 4.38 10.87
CA GLU A 79 -4.18 4.96 11.73
C GLU A 79 -4.30 6.48 11.53
N GLU A 80 -3.16 7.20 11.44
CA GLU A 80 -3.12 8.63 11.13
C GLU A 80 -3.63 8.91 9.71
N ARG A 81 -3.25 8.07 8.74
CA ARG A 81 -3.71 8.18 7.35
C ARG A 81 -5.24 8.06 7.24
N LEU A 82 -5.83 7.05 7.89
CA LEU A 82 -7.28 6.86 7.89
C LEU A 82 -8.00 8.03 8.56
N ALA A 83 -7.52 8.48 9.72
CA ALA A 83 -8.09 9.63 10.42
C ALA A 83 -8.09 10.90 9.55
N ALA A 84 -7.02 11.14 8.79
CA ALA A 84 -6.93 12.28 7.89
C ALA A 84 -7.82 12.16 6.64
N LEU A 85 -8.16 10.94 6.20
CA LEU A 85 -8.97 10.71 5.00
C LEU A 85 -10.48 10.67 5.28
N GLU A 86 -10.86 10.23 6.48
CA GLU A 86 -12.24 10.00 6.92
C GLU A 86 -12.76 11.06 7.91
N GLY A 87 -11.89 11.92 8.44
CA GLY A 87 -12.23 13.10 9.24
C GLY A 87 -12.61 14.31 8.38
#